data_AF-X1BEV3-F1
#
_entry.id   AF-X1BEV3-F1
#
_cell.length_a   1.000
_cell.length_b   1.000
_cell.length_c   1.000
_cell.angle_alpha   90.00
_cell.angle_beta   90.00
_cell.angle_gamma   90.00
#
_symmetry.space_group_name_H-M   'P 1'
#
loop_
_entity.id
_entity.type
_entity.pdbx_description
1 polymer ?
#
loop_
_entity_poly.entity_id
_entity_poly.type
_entity_poly.pdbx_seq_one_letter_code
_entity_poly.pdbx_strand_id
1 'polypeptide(L)' 'QSHLRELQTTLQQKESVGKKIRFILQELHREINTMGAKANSFIISRLVVQIKEDLERIREEIQNIE' A
#
# COMPACT_ATOMS: atom_id res chain seq x y z
N GLN A 1 6.69 -10.83 -8.46
CA GLN A 1 5.24 -10.55 -8.37
C GLN A 1 5.08 -9.13 -7.83
N SER A 2 4.01 -8.40 -8.19
CA SER A 2 3.78 -7.03 -7.67
C SER A 2 2.98 -7.09 -6.38
N HIS A 3 3.42 -6.39 -5.33
CA HIS A 3 2.73 -6.33 -4.04
C HIS A 3 1.29 -5.81 -4.16
N LEU A 4 1.00 -5.00 -5.19
CA LEU A 4 -0.37 -4.54 -5.48
C LEU A 4 -1.30 -5.69 -5.87
N ARG A 5 -0.82 -6.64 -6.70
CA ARG A 5 -1.61 -7.83 -7.07
C ARG A 5 -1.78 -8.77 -5.88
N GLU A 6 -0.76 -8.88 -5.04
CA GLU A 6 -0.86 -9.68 -3.83
C GLU A 6 -1.90 -9.08 -2.87
N LEU A 7 -1.91 -7.76 -2.68
CA LEU A 7 -2.92 -7.06 -1.91
C LEU A 7 -4.33 -7.37 -2.42
N GLN A 8 -4.56 -7.22 -3.73
CA GLN A 8 -5.86 -7.50 -4.36
C GLN A 8 -6.31 -8.95 -4.11
N THR A 9 -5.39 -9.90 -4.22
CA THR A 9 -5.69 -11.32 -3.99
C THR A 9 -6.01 -11.58 -2.51
N THR A 10 -5.25 -10.99 -1.59
CA THR A 10 -5.44 -11.15 -0.14
C THR A 10 -6.76 -10.53 0.33
N LEU A 11 -7.18 -9.40 -0.23
CA LEU A 11 -8.48 -8.77 0.08
C LEU A 11 -9.69 -9.64 -0.33
N GLN A 12 -9.52 -10.61 -1.24
CA GLN A 12 -10.59 -11.52 -1.66
C GLN A 12 -10.69 -12.78 -0.81
N GLN A 13 -9.76 -13.01 0.12
CA GLN A 13 -9.78 -14.20 0.97
C GLN A 13 -10.79 -14.03 2.12
N LYS A 14 -11.50 -15.10 2.47
CA LYS A 14 -12.52 -15.12 3.55
C LYS A 14 -11.94 -15.41 4.94
N GLU A 15 -10.63 -15.57 5.04
CA GLU A 15 -9.91 -15.87 6.29
C GLU A 15 -9.38 -14.59 6.97
N SER A 16 -8.92 -14.69 8.22
CA SER A 16 -8.29 -13.55 8.90
C SER A 16 -6.96 -13.19 8.24
N VAL A 17 -6.98 -12.13 7.43
CA VAL A 17 -5.83 -11.69 6.61
C VAL A 17 -5.16 -10.41 7.12
N GLY A 18 -5.62 -9.81 8.21
CA GLY A 18 -5.14 -8.50 8.69
C GLY A 18 -3.63 -8.39 8.82
N LYS A 19 -2.97 -9.40 9.43
CA LYS A 19 -1.50 -9.47 9.53
C LYS A 19 -0.79 -9.54 8.18
N LYS A 20 -1.35 -10.29 7.23
CA LYS A 20 -0.78 -10.41 5.87
C LYS A 20 -0.95 -9.09 5.12
N ILE A 21 -2.11 -8.45 5.22
CA ILE A 21 -2.34 -7.15 4.59
C ILE A 21 -1.38 -6.09 5.16
N ARG A 22 -1.16 -6.07 6.48
CA ARG A 22 -0.16 -5.15 7.08
C ARG A 22 1.22 -5.30 6.47
N PHE A 23 1.68 -6.54 6.26
CA PHE A 23 2.97 -6.79 5.61
C PHE A 23 3.00 -6.27 4.17
N ILE A 24 1.95 -6.55 3.39
CA ILE A 24 1.87 -6.10 1.99
C ILE A 24 1.84 -4.58 1.89
N LEU A 25 1.11 -3.90 2.79
CA LEU A 25 1.08 -2.43 2.85
C LEU A 25 2.45 -1.82 3.17
N GLN A 26 3.24 -2.47 4.04
CA GLN A 26 4.61 -2.04 4.32
C GLN A 26 5.51 -2.13 3.07
N GLU A 27 5.40 -3.23 2.33
CA GLU A 27 6.18 -3.42 1.11
C GLU A 27 5.76 -2.43 0.01
N LEU A 28 4.45 -2.19 -0.15
CA LEU A 28 3.92 -1.15 -1.06
C LEU A 28 4.45 0.24 -0.67
N HIS A 29 4.47 0.58 0.61
CA HIS A 29 5.03 1.84 1.06
C HIS A 29 6.52 1.97 0.70
N ARG A 30 7.30 0.88 0.79
CA ARG A 30 8.72 0.88 0.37
C ARG A 30 8.88 1.09 -1.15
N GLU A 31 8.02 0.47 -1.95
CA GLU A 31 8.01 0.65 -3.41
C GLU A 31 7.68 2.10 -3.80
N ILE A 32 6.63 2.67 -3.20
CA ILE A 32 6.20 4.05 -3.45
C ILE A 32 7.27 5.07 -3.04
N ASN A 33 7.98 4.84 -1.93
CA ASN A 33 9.14 5.66 -1.56
C ASN A 33 10.27 5.59 -2.59
N THR A 34 10.56 4.39 -3.09
CA THR A 34 11.60 4.20 -4.12
C THR A 34 11.20 4.88 -5.43
N MET A 35 9.92 4.81 -5.82
CA MET A 35 9.39 5.55 -6.98
C MET A 35 9.55 7.05 -6.79
N GLY A 36 9.13 7.59 -5.65
CA GLY A 36 9.24 9.02 -5.36
C GLY A 36 10.69 9.52 -5.34
N ALA A 37 11.61 8.77 -4.74
CA ALA A 37 13.03 9.12 -4.68
C ALA A 37 13.73 9.12 -6.05
N LYS A 38 13.21 8.36 -7.02
CA LYS A 38 13.76 8.24 -8.37
C LYS A 38 12.97 9.03 -9.42
N ALA A 39 11.88 9.70 -9.02
CA ALA A 39 11.02 10.43 -9.93
C ALA A 39 11.54 11.85 -10.17
N ASN A 40 11.89 12.15 -11.43
CA ASN A 40 12.24 13.51 -11.87
C ASN A 40 11.03 14.29 -12.43
N SER A 41 9.81 13.89 -12.06
CA SER A 41 8.57 14.51 -12.55
C SER A 41 7.72 14.98 -11.37
N PHE A 42 7.37 16.26 -11.38
CA PHE A 42 6.48 16.88 -10.39
C PHE A 42 5.14 16.15 -10.28
N ILE A 43 4.60 15.66 -11.39
CA ILE A 43 3.35 14.90 -11.43
C ILE A 43 3.50 13.60 -10.63
N ILE A 44 4.60 12.88 -10.83
CA ILE A 44 4.86 11.63 -10.12
C ILE A 44 5.04 11.91 -8.62
N SER A 45 5.76 12.96 -8.24
CA SER A 45 5.93 13.33 -6.83
C SER A 45 4.59 13.61 -6.14
N ARG A 46 3.67 14.31 -6.81
CA ARG A 46 2.32 14.57 -6.29
C ARG A 46 1.52 13.28 -6.13
N LEU A 47 1.56 12.40 -7.13
CA LEU A 47 0.89 11.09 -7.07
C LEU A 47 1.44 10.21 -5.94
N VAL A 48 2.76 10.22 -5.71
CA VAL A 48 3.40 9.49 -4.61
C VAL A 48 2.87 9.94 -3.25
N VAL A 49 2.69 11.23 -3.04
CA VAL A 49 2.10 11.76 -1.79
C VAL A 49 0.67 11.25 -1.62
N GLN A 50 -0.16 11.37 -2.66
CA GLN A 50 -1.54 10.91 -2.61
C GLN A 50 -1.65 9.39 -2.34
N ILE A 51 -0.82 8.58 -2.99
CA ILE A 51 -0.80 7.13 -2.76
C ILE A 51 -0.40 6.81 -1.32
N LYS A 52 0.54 7.55 -0.72
CA LYS A 52 0.92 7.34 0.68
C LYS A 52 -0.22 7.64 1.65
N GLU A 53 -0.97 8.72 1.40
CA GLU A 53 -2.16 9.04 2.19
C GLU A 53 -3.22 7.95 2.09
N ASP A 54 -3.45 7.42 0.87
CA ASP A 54 -4.40 6.32 0.66
C ASP A 54 -3.94 5.02 1.33
N LEU A 55 -2.65 4.69 1.27
CA LEU A 55 -2.09 3.52 1.96
C LEU A 55 -2.23 3.62 3.49
N GLU A 56 -2.05 4.80 4.06
CA GLU A 56 -2.20 5.01 5.50
C GLU A 56 -3.67 4.88 5.91
N ARG A 57 -4.60 5.45 5.14
CA ARG A 57 -6.05 5.28 5.38
C ARG A 57 -6.44 3.80 5.36
N ILE A 58 -5.96 3.04 4.38
CA ILE A 58 -6.22 1.59 4.31
C ILE A 58 -5.65 0.88 5.56
N ARG A 59 -4.46 1.29 6.03
CA ARG A 59 -3.84 0.72 7.23
C ARG A 59 -4.69 0.98 8.48
N GLU A 60 -5.25 2.18 8.63
CA GLU A 60 -6.14 2.54 9.73
C GLU A 60 -7.44 1.71 9.70
N GLU A 61 -8.07 1.56 8.55
CA GLU A 61 -9.28 0.74 8.40
C GLU A 61 -9.03 -0.72 8.83
N ILE A 62 -7.90 -1.30 8.45
CA ILE A 62 -7.55 -2.67 8.85
C ILE A 62 -7.35 -2.79 10.37
N GLN A 63 -6.81 -1.76 11.02
CA GLN A 63 -6.64 -1.75 12.48
C GLN A 63 -7.99 -1.58 13.20
N ASN A 64 -8.95 -0.88 12.61
CA ASN A 64 -10.26 -0.63 13.20
C ASN A 64 -11.23 -1.82 13.04
N ILE A 65 -10.99 -2.71 12.06
CA ILE A 65 -11.83 -3.88 11.77
C ILE A 65 -11.32 -5.14 12.51
N GLU A 66 -10.07 -5.17 12.98
CA GLU A 66 -9.53 -6.21 13.88
C GLU A 66 -10.06 -6.08 15.31
#